data_AF-F1Z7R8-F1
#
_entry.id   AF-F1Z7R8-F1
#
_cell.length_a   1.000
_cell.length_b   1.000
_cell.length_c   1.000
_cell.angle_alpha   90.00
_cell.angle_beta   90.00
_cell.angle_gamma   90.00
#
_symmetry.space_group_name_H-M   'P 1'
#
loop_
_entity.id
_entity.type
_entity.pdbx_description
1 polymer ?
#
loop_
_entity_poly.entity_id
_entity_poly.type
_entity_poly.pdbx_seq_one_letter_code
_entity_poly.pdbx_strand_id
1 'polypeptide(L)'
;MAACALRLTGWFAVNVLAAAGVLALILFAIGDFSLPVTMAQLANLADRYVAANAIRRDQFDSQVIIGFFAILLTVTFFRRGGFARAFEDASDKGKPSDAR
;
A
#
# COMPACT_ATOMS: atom_id res chain seq x y z
N MET A 1 19.62 -16.55 -2.61
CA MET A 1 19.39 -15.11 -2.88
C MET A 1 18.11 -14.88 -3.68
N ALA A 2 17.96 -15.40 -4.90
CA ALA A 2 16.80 -15.12 -5.77
C ALA A 2 15.42 -15.51 -5.17
N ALA A 3 15.31 -16.66 -4.52
CA ALA A 3 14.04 -17.12 -3.93
C ALA A 3 13.52 -16.24 -2.78
N CYS A 4 14.43 -15.70 -1.96
CA CYS A 4 14.08 -14.78 -0.87
C CYS A 4 13.60 -13.44 -1.44
N ALA A 5 14.30 -12.91 -2.44
CA ALA A 5 13.91 -11.67 -3.13
C ALA A 5 12.52 -11.78 -3.75
N LEU A 6 12.20 -12.89 -4.44
CA LEU A 6 10.88 -13.08 -5.05
C LEU A 6 9.75 -13.13 -4.01
N ARG A 7 9.99 -13.79 -2.87
CA ARG A 7 9.04 -13.84 -1.75
C ARG A 7 8.83 -12.47 -1.11
N LEU A 8 9.90 -11.71 -0.91
CA LEU A 8 9.83 -10.36 -0.38
C LEU A 8 9.06 -9.44 -1.32
N THR A 9 9.32 -9.51 -2.63
CA THR A 9 8.60 -8.74 -3.64
C THR A 9 7.12 -9.13 -3.68
N GLY A 10 6.78 -10.42 -3.62
CA GLY A 10 5.40 -10.88 -3.57
C GLY A 10 4.68 -10.39 -2.31
N TRP A 11 5.33 -10.47 -1.14
CA TRP A 11 4.81 -9.89 0.09
C TRP A 11 4.58 -8.39 -0.03
N PHE A 12 5.57 -7.65 -0.54
CA PHE A 12 5.48 -6.20 -0.72
C PHE A 12 4.35 -5.82 -1.68
N ALA A 13 4.26 -6.48 -2.84
CA ALA A 13 3.22 -6.23 -3.83
C ALA A 13 1.80 -6.39 -3.26
N VAL A 14 1.57 -7.43 -2.44
CA VAL A 14 0.26 -7.62 -1.78
C VAL A 14 -0.03 -6.52 -0.76
N ASN A 15 0.98 -6.04 -0.03
CA ASN A 15 0.78 -4.93 0.91
C ASN A 15 0.51 -3.60 0.19
N VAL A 16 1.20 -3.33 -0.93
CA VAL A 16 0.94 -2.17 -1.79
C VAL A 16 -0.47 -2.22 -2.36
N LEU A 17 -0.91 -3.39 -2.87
CA LEU A 17 -2.27 -3.57 -3.38
C LEU A 17 -3.33 -3.38 -2.28
N ALA A 18 -3.09 -3.92 -1.09
CA ALA A 18 -3.97 -3.72 0.06
C ALA A 18 -4.03 -2.24 0.49
N ALA A 19 -2.90 -1.53 0.51
CA ALA A 19 -2.87 -0.10 0.81
C ALA A 19 -3.64 0.73 -0.24
N ALA A 20 -3.49 0.41 -1.53
CA ALA A 20 -4.27 1.02 -2.60
C ALA A 20 -5.77 0.75 -2.43
N GLY A 21 -6.16 -0.47 -2.06
CA GLY A 21 -7.54 -0.83 -1.75
C GLY A 21 -8.11 -0.04 -0.57
N VAL A 22 -7.35 0.13 0.52
CA VAL A 22 -7.76 0.96 1.67
C VAL A 22 -7.94 2.42 1.26
N LEU A 23 -7.02 2.99 0.48
CA LEU A 23 -7.16 4.34 -0.03
C LEU A 23 -8.42 4.49 -0.90
N ALA A 24 -8.69 3.52 -1.79
CA ALA A 24 -9.91 3.50 -2.59
C ALA A 24 -11.18 3.42 -1.72
N LEU A 25 -11.17 2.63 -0.65
CA LEU A 25 -12.27 2.54 0.31
C LEU A 25 -12.50 3.85 1.06
N ILE A 26 -11.44 4.59 1.41
CA ILE A 26 -11.56 5.92 2.00
C ILE A 26 -12.25 6.89 1.03
N LEU A 27 -11.82 6.91 -0.24
CA LEU A 27 -12.46 7.75 -1.26
C LEU A 27 -13.93 7.37 -1.47
N PHE A 28 -14.22 6.07 -1.47
CA PHE A 28 -15.58 5.56 -1.57
C PHE A 28 -16.44 5.95 -0.36
N ALA A 29 -15.87 5.93 0.84
CA ALA A 29 -16.53 6.40 2.07
C ALA A 29 -16.78 7.91 2.04
N ILE A 30 -15.85 8.71 1.50
CA ILE A 30 -16.06 10.16 1.26
C ILE A 30 -17.23 10.37 0.29
N GLY A 31 -17.36 9.50 -0.71
CA GLY A 31 -18.48 9.48 -1.63
C GLY A 31 -19.75 8.84 -1.07
N ASP A 32 -19.92 8.76 0.25
CA ASP A 32 -21.10 8.19 0.91
C ASP A 32 -21.42 6.74 0.46
N PHE A 33 -20.38 5.95 0.18
CA PHE A 33 -20.50 4.60 -0.37
C PHE A 33 -21.30 4.55 -1.69
N SER A 34 -21.31 5.66 -2.43
CA SER A 34 -21.98 5.83 -3.71
C SER A 34 -20.96 6.12 -4.79
N LEU A 35 -20.90 5.25 -5.80
CA LEU A 35 -19.93 5.39 -6.88
C LEU A 35 -20.13 6.70 -7.68
N PRO A 36 -21.36 7.13 -8.04
CA PRO A 36 -21.58 8.44 -8.66
C PRO A 36 -21.06 9.61 -7.84
N VAL A 37 -21.31 9.61 -6.52
CA VAL A 37 -20.87 10.70 -5.63
C VAL A 37 -19.35 10.67 -5.47
N THR A 38 -18.75 9.50 -5.33
CA THR A 38 -17.28 9.32 -5.30
C THR A 38 -16.63 9.92 -6.55
N MET A 39 -17.16 9.60 -7.74
CA MET A 39 -16.64 10.13 -9.00
C MET A 39 -16.82 11.64 -9.12
N ALA A 40 -17.94 12.20 -8.62
CA ALA A 40 -18.15 13.64 -8.58
C ALA A 40 -17.14 14.36 -7.66
N GLN A 41 -16.84 13.79 -6.49
CA GLN A 41 -15.82 14.33 -5.58
C GLN A 41 -14.42 14.25 -6.19
N LEU A 42 -14.09 13.14 -6.86
CA LEU A 42 -12.80 12.96 -7.53
C LEU A 42 -12.63 13.95 -8.69
N ALA A 43 -13.68 14.18 -9.48
CA ALA A 43 -13.68 15.19 -10.53
C ALA A 43 -13.45 16.60 -9.96
N ASN A 44 -14.14 16.95 -8.87
CA ASN A 44 -13.95 18.24 -8.22
C ASN A 44 -12.52 18.42 -7.69
N LEU A 45 -11.95 17.36 -7.11
CA LEU A 45 -10.58 17.37 -6.62
C LEU A 45 -9.58 17.57 -7.77
N ALA A 46 -9.77 16.88 -8.89
CA ALA A 46 -8.91 17.01 -10.06
C ALA A 46 -8.95 18.44 -10.63
N ASP A 47 -10.14 19.02 -10.79
CA ASP A 47 -10.29 20.41 -11.26
C ASP A 47 -9.57 21.39 -10.34
N ARG A 48 -9.71 21.24 -9.02
CA ARG A 48 -9.03 22.10 -8.04
C ARG A 48 -7.52 21.91 -8.05
N TYR A 49 -7.04 20.68 -8.23
CA TYR A 49 -5.61 20.39 -8.33
C TYR A 49 -4.99 21.05 -9.58
N VAL A 50 -5.64 20.91 -10.73
CA VAL A 50 -5.20 21.54 -11.99
C VAL A 50 -5.34 23.06 -11.93
N ALA A 51 -6.32 23.62 -11.23
CA ALA A 51 -6.42 25.07 -11.05
C ALA A 51 -5.42 25.65 -10.04
N ALA A 52 -4.85 24.82 -9.16
CA ALA A 52 -3.94 25.28 -8.11
C ALA A 52 -2.58 25.76 -8.64
N ASN A 53 -1.92 26.65 -7.90
CA ASN A 53 -0.55 27.08 -8.19
C ASN A 53 0.48 25.98 -7.84
N ALA A 54 1.71 26.12 -8.34
CA ALA A 54 2.76 25.11 -8.20
C ALA A 54 3.06 24.74 -6.72
N ILE A 55 3.06 25.72 -5.81
CA ILE A 55 3.34 25.49 -4.38
C ILE A 55 2.25 24.63 -3.74
N ARG A 56 0.97 24.91 -4.03
CA ARG A 56 -0.16 24.15 -3.47
C ARG A 56 -0.23 22.73 -4.06
N ARG A 57 0.15 22.55 -5.32
CA ARG A 57 0.23 21.22 -5.94
C ARG A 57 1.32 20.37 -5.28
N ASP A 58 2.52 20.93 -5.11
CA ASP A 58 3.63 20.23 -4.44
C ASP A 58 3.27 19.82 -3.01
N GLN A 59 2.61 20.71 -2.26
CA GLN A 59 2.08 20.38 -0.93
C GLN A 59 1.05 19.26 -0.97
N PHE A 60 0.13 19.28 -1.92
CA PHE A 60 -0.87 18.22 -2.09
C PHE A 60 -0.23 16.88 -2.46
N ASP A 61 0.74 16.88 -3.38
CA ASP A 61 1.48 15.68 -3.78
C ASP A 61 2.19 15.06 -2.57
N SER A 62 2.83 15.89 -1.75
CA SER A 62 3.46 15.46 -0.49
C SER A 62 2.43 14.83 0.47
N GLN A 63 1.26 15.45 0.63
CA GLN A 63 0.19 14.93 1.49
C GLN A 63 -0.32 13.56 1.01
N VAL A 64 -0.53 13.41 -0.30
CA VAL A 64 -0.98 12.13 -0.89
C VAL A 64 0.07 11.04 -0.68
N ILE A 65 1.35 11.34 -0.90
CA ILE A 65 2.46 10.41 -0.69
C ILE A 65 2.54 10.00 0.78
N ILE A 66 2.55 10.97 1.70
CA ILE A 66 2.62 10.70 3.15
C ILE A 66 1.41 9.86 3.59
N GLY A 67 0.20 10.19 3.13
CA GLY A 67 -1.01 9.44 3.43
C GLY A 67 -0.95 7.99 2.93
N PHE A 68 -0.48 7.79 1.70
CA PHE A 68 -0.31 6.44 1.15
C PHE A 68 0.72 5.62 1.93
N PHE A 69 1.88 6.21 2.28
CA PHE A 69 2.88 5.54 3.10
C PHE A 69 2.38 5.23 4.52
N ALA A 70 1.58 6.11 5.13
CA ALA A 70 0.97 5.85 6.43
C ALA A 70 0.03 4.64 6.37
N ILE A 71 -0.82 4.55 5.33
CA ILE A 71 -1.69 3.39 5.09
C ILE A 71 -0.83 2.13 4.87
N LEU A 72 0.20 2.20 4.03
CA LEU A 72 1.09 1.07 3.75
C LEU A 72 1.78 0.56 5.02
N LEU A 73 2.30 1.45 5.85
CA LEU A 73 2.91 1.11 7.15
C LEU A 73 1.90 0.46 8.09
N THR A 74 0.67 0.98 8.12
CA THR A 74 -0.42 0.40 8.92
C THR A 74 -0.75 -1.02 8.44
N VAL A 75 -0.95 -1.22 7.14
CA VAL A 75 -1.27 -2.52 6.53
C VAL A 75 -0.13 -3.53 6.77
N THR A 76 1.11 -3.12 6.54
CA THR A 76 2.30 -3.96 6.77
C THR A 76 2.48 -4.31 8.25
N PHE A 77 2.20 -3.39 9.17
CA PHE A 77 2.22 -3.63 10.60
C PHE A 77 1.21 -4.70 11.03
N PHE A 78 -0.06 -4.59 10.58
CA PHE A 78 -1.07 -5.61 10.86
C PHE A 78 -0.75 -6.96 10.20
N ARG A 79 -0.10 -6.95 9.04
CA ARG A 79 0.32 -8.17 8.30
C ARG A 79 1.71 -8.68 8.70
N ARG A 80 2.32 -8.17 9.77
CA ARG A 80 3.70 -8.52 10.17
C ARG A 80 3.93 -10.02 10.37
N GLY A 81 2.89 -10.78 10.71
CA GLY A 81 2.97 -12.24 10.87
C GLY A 81 3.39 -12.99 9.59
N GLY A 82 3.10 -12.45 8.40
CA GLY A 82 3.55 -13.04 7.13
C GLY A 82 5.03 -12.79 6.84
N PHE A 83 5.61 -11.72 7.40
CA PHE A 83 7.02 -11.36 7.24
C PHE A 83 7.92 -12.32 8.04
N ALA A 84 7.54 -12.64 9.29
CA ALA A 84 8.28 -13.60 10.11
C ALA A 84 8.40 -14.98 9.46
N ARG A 85 7.29 -15.50 8.89
CA ARG A 85 7.27 -16.80 8.21
C ARG A 85 8.13 -16.86 6.94
N ALA A 86 8.25 -15.75 6.20
CA ALA A 86 9.08 -15.70 5.00
C ALA A 86 10.58 -15.87 5.31
N PHE A 87 11.02 -15.40 6.49
CA PHE A 87 12.39 -15.59 6.98
C PHE A 87 12.60 -16.95 7.64
N GLU A 88 11.61 -17.46 8.38
CA GLU A 88 11.64 -18.80 8.99
C GLU A 88 11.81 -19.90 7.93
N ASP A 89 11.03 -19.82 6.85
CA ASP A 89 11.09 -20.79 5.74
C ASP A 89 12.35 -20.63 4.86
N ALA A 90 13.02 -19.48 4.92
CA ALA A 90 14.34 -19.29 4.30
C ALA A 90 15.48 -19.85 5.17
N SER A 91 15.33 -19.76 6.49
CA SER A 91 16.26 -20.33 7.46
C SER A 91 16.20 -21.86 7.49
N ASP A 92 15.00 -22.45 7.39
CA ASP A 92 14.79 -23.90 7.41
C ASP A 92 15.40 -24.58 6.17
N LYS A 93 15.25 -23.97 4.98
CA LYS A 93 15.90 -24.44 3.74
C LYS A 93 17.42 -24.38 3.73
N GLY A 94 18.02 -23.64 4.66
CA GLY A 94 19.48 -23.56 4.85
C GLY A 94 20.03 -24.60 5.83
N LYS A 95 19.17 -25.33 6.55
CA LYS A 95 19.59 -26.36 7.50
C LYS A 95 19.98 -27.63 6.72
N PRO A 96 21.22 -28.13 6.81
CA PRO A 96 21.55 -29.42 6.24
C PRO A 96 20.62 -30.46 6.88
N SER A 97 20.04 -31.32 6.03
CA SER A 97 19.34 -32.52 6.48
C SER A 97 20.35 -33.40 7.20
N ASP A 98 20.50 -33.21 8.51
CA ASP A 98 21.20 -34.17 9.34
C ASP A 98 20.49 -35.50 9.17
N ALA A 99 21.22 -36.39 8.50
CA ALA A 99 20.87 -37.76 8.24
C ALA A 99 20.27 -38.41 9.50
N ARG A 100 19.05 -38.91 9.35
CA ARG A 100 18.58 -40.10 10.07
C ARG A 100 17.80 -40.97 9.11
#